data_AF-A0A7S8WV57-F1
#
_entry.id   AF-A0A7S8WV57-F1
#
_cell.length_a   1.000
_cell.length_b   1.000
_cell.length_c   1.000
_cell.angle_alpha   90.00
_cell.angle_beta   90.00
_cell.angle_gamma   90.00
#
_symmetry.space_group_name_H-M   'P 1'
#
loop_
_entity.id
_entity.type
_entity.pdbx_description
1 polymer ?
#
loop_
_entity_poly.entity_id
_entity_poly.type
_entity_poly.pdbx_seq_one_letter_code
_entity_poly.pdbx_strand_id
1 'polypeptide(L)'
;ALRGRISLLCLKLSNSGDTLKLLIPSYSRKAISGQNNYLGMVTSQEMSENEMGDRGSKSEILKQNPQPNIRKSVKEQRVDGSWSNYLLNNSFLRCTLMGFERNYQIKVLSKQLKIKKKIFCSAQVQLIKLDPWFVTGFCDGEASFSVSISIDKRIKGRVGWTVKPSFQISLHSKDMKLLLQLQKFFACGSIVSKNNRSEISFRVNSLHDLTNFIIPHFVYFPLLSQKAADFELFKQIVNLINNKVHLTDVGLQQIINIRASMNLGLSDLQKSEFINYKPVARPIIKYTEIPNPNWIAGFSSAEGCFLVTISKSNKHKKGQIVQLTFKISQHHRDKNLLELITQYLNCGNVYSHSENAFVFKVAKFVDINNKIIPFFKAYSIQGIKQLDYQDFCEIATLIGEGKHLSPIGIAKIQLIKDKMNTKRK
;
A
#
# COMPACT_ATOMS: atom_id res chain seq x y z
N ALA A 1 -44.46 64.02 -8.52
CA ALA A 1 -43.39 65.00 -8.78
C ALA A 1 -42.08 64.23 -8.92
N LEU A 2 -41.66 63.89 -10.14
CA LEU A 2 -40.75 64.64 -11.02
C LEU A 2 -39.28 64.65 -10.54
N ARG A 3 -38.48 63.84 -11.26
CA ARG A 3 -37.06 63.98 -11.68
C ARG A 3 -35.98 64.09 -10.58
N GLY A 4 -34.82 63.43 -10.66
CA GLY A 4 -34.15 62.88 -11.84
C GLY A 4 -33.04 61.87 -11.53
N ARG A 5 -32.61 61.23 -12.61
CA ARG A 5 -31.56 60.21 -12.73
C ARG A 5 -30.19 60.75 -12.34
N ILE A 6 -29.43 59.97 -11.58
CA ILE A 6 -27.96 59.87 -11.74
C ILE A 6 -27.61 58.37 -11.78
N SER A 7 -27.00 57.99 -12.89
CA SER A 7 -26.43 56.69 -13.18
C SER A 7 -25.21 56.41 -12.30
N LEU A 8 -25.22 55.34 -11.50
CA LEU A 8 -23.99 54.73 -11.00
C LEU A 8 -23.53 53.70 -12.04
N LEU A 9 -22.63 54.15 -12.91
CA LEU A 9 -21.80 53.27 -13.72
C LEU A 9 -21.03 52.34 -12.77
N CYS A 10 -21.09 51.04 -13.05
CA CYS A 10 -20.08 50.09 -12.60
C CYS A 10 -18.69 50.62 -12.96
N LEU A 11 -17.96 51.16 -11.98
CA LEU A 11 -16.52 51.32 -12.09
C LEU A 11 -15.88 49.94 -12.00
N LYS A 12 -15.67 49.38 -13.19
CA LYS A 12 -14.83 48.22 -13.46
C LYS A 12 -13.43 48.55 -12.93
N LEU A 13 -13.09 48.03 -11.75
CA LEU A 13 -11.70 48.05 -11.29
C LEU A 13 -10.88 47.25 -12.31
N SER A 14 -10.07 47.94 -13.10
CA SER A 14 -9.00 47.32 -13.85
C SER A 14 -8.04 46.76 -12.83
N ASN A 15 -8.09 45.44 -12.64
CA ASN A 15 -7.02 44.52 -12.24
C ASN A 15 -7.65 43.18 -11.83
N SER A 16 -8.36 42.55 -12.78
CA SER A 16 -8.60 41.11 -12.73
C SER A 16 -7.44 40.44 -13.48
N GLY A 17 -6.56 39.74 -12.77
CA GLY A 17 -5.63 38.79 -13.42
C GLY A 17 -4.14 38.90 -13.11
N ASP A 18 -3.67 39.80 -12.24
CA ASP A 18 -2.22 39.92 -11.99
C ASP A 18 -1.79 39.35 -10.64
N THR A 19 -0.71 38.57 -10.68
CA THR A 19 0.01 38.02 -9.52
C THR A 19 0.61 39.16 -8.68
N LEU A 20 0.41 39.09 -7.37
CA LEU A 20 0.95 40.06 -6.40
C LEU A 20 2.48 40.14 -6.54
N LYS A 21 2.99 41.30 -6.96
CA LYS A 21 4.42 41.62 -7.07
C LYS A 21 5.01 41.82 -5.67
N LEU A 22 5.89 40.93 -5.23
CA LEU A 22 6.72 41.15 -4.03
C LEU A 22 7.97 41.94 -4.42
N LEU A 23 8.13 43.14 -3.87
CA LEU A 23 9.32 43.98 -4.02
C LEU A 23 10.16 43.90 -2.75
N ILE A 24 11.45 43.60 -2.88
CA ILE A 24 12.39 43.52 -1.75
C ILE A 24 13.39 44.69 -1.86
N PRO A 25 13.42 45.61 -0.87
CA PRO A 25 14.43 46.68 -0.83
C PRO A 25 15.77 46.18 -0.25
N SER A 26 16.88 46.80 -0.69
CA SER A 26 18.22 46.46 -0.24
C SER A 26 18.49 46.97 1.19
N TYR A 27 18.88 46.09 2.10
CA TYR A 27 19.47 46.46 3.39
C TYR A 27 20.87 45.85 3.48
N SER A 28 21.91 46.68 3.44
CA SER A 28 23.27 46.24 3.74
C SER A 28 23.59 46.58 5.20
N ARG A 29 23.91 45.56 6.01
CA ARG A 29 24.22 45.69 7.44
C ARG A 29 25.74 45.56 7.62
N LYS A 30 26.51 46.55 7.15
CA LYS A 30 27.94 46.77 7.47
C LYS A 30 28.47 48.03 6.73
N ALA A 31 28.23 49.21 7.29
CA ALA A 31 29.05 50.41 7.10
C ALA A 31 28.63 51.46 8.15
N ILE A 32 29.56 51.84 9.01
CA ILE A 32 29.50 53.07 9.80
C ILE A 32 30.07 54.17 8.91
N SER A 33 29.45 55.35 8.94
CA SER A 33 29.81 56.62 8.27
C SER A 33 29.25 56.87 6.86
N GLY A 34 28.59 58.04 6.71
CA GLY A 34 28.30 58.72 5.45
C GLY A 34 26.93 58.45 4.82
N GLN A 35 25.98 59.36 5.00
CA GLN A 35 24.78 59.43 4.15
C GLN A 35 25.18 59.74 2.71
N ASN A 36 24.81 58.88 1.75
CA ASN A 36 24.77 59.20 0.33
C ASN A 36 23.34 58.98 -0.19
N ASN A 37 22.81 60.00 -0.86
CA ASN A 37 21.41 60.15 -1.30
C ASN A 37 21.00 59.22 -2.45
N TYR A 38 20.96 57.90 -2.25
CA TYR A 38 20.27 56.97 -3.16
C TYR A 38 19.65 55.79 -2.37
N LEU A 39 18.61 56.07 -1.58
CA LEU A 39 17.73 55.05 -1.01
C LEU A 39 16.52 54.89 -1.95
N GLY A 40 16.40 53.73 -2.62
CA GLY A 40 15.16 53.35 -3.30
C GLY A 40 15.26 52.86 -4.74
N MET A 41 16.37 52.28 -5.18
CA MET A 41 16.42 51.64 -6.51
C MET A 41 16.23 50.12 -6.39
N VAL A 42 15.18 49.60 -7.04
CA VAL A 42 14.88 48.17 -7.15
C VAL A 42 15.95 47.50 -8.01
N THR A 43 16.66 46.50 -7.48
CA THR A 43 17.79 45.86 -8.18
C THR A 43 17.51 44.44 -8.70
N SER A 44 16.39 43.80 -8.35
CA SER A 44 15.98 42.56 -9.02
C SER A 44 14.47 42.33 -8.97
N GLN A 45 13.95 41.70 -10.03
CA GLN A 45 12.62 41.11 -10.09
C GLN A 45 12.81 39.59 -10.11
N GLU A 46 12.13 38.84 -9.25
CA GLU A 46 12.04 37.38 -9.40
C GLU A 46 10.96 37.07 -10.44
N MET A 47 11.36 36.99 -11.71
CA MET A 47 10.50 36.55 -12.81
C MET A 47 11.29 35.67 -13.80
N SER A 48 10.61 34.66 -14.36
CA SER A 48 11.11 33.83 -15.46
C SER A 48 11.06 34.62 -16.77
N GLU A 49 12.18 34.71 -17.50
CA GLU A 49 12.28 35.44 -18.79
C GLU A 49 11.29 34.98 -19.88
N ASN A 50 10.72 33.78 -19.76
CA ASN A 50 9.78 33.22 -20.74
C ASN A 50 8.36 33.81 -20.66
N GLU A 51 8.08 34.70 -19.71
CA GLU A 51 6.76 35.33 -19.53
C GLU A 51 6.68 36.77 -20.06
N MET A 52 7.73 37.30 -20.72
CA MET A 52 7.67 38.62 -21.36
C MET A 52 7.08 38.56 -22.77
N GLY A 53 5.92 39.21 -22.95
CA GLY A 53 5.29 39.44 -24.26
C GLY A 53 5.96 40.56 -25.06
N ASP A 54 6.04 40.33 -26.36
CA ASP A 54 6.33 41.27 -27.47
C ASP A 54 7.71 41.93 -27.54
N ARG A 55 8.55 41.39 -28.44
CA ARG A 55 9.66 42.15 -29.04
C ARG A 55 9.34 42.45 -30.51
N GLY A 56 8.97 43.69 -30.80
CA GLY A 56 8.89 44.22 -32.16
C GLY A 56 10.27 44.29 -32.81
N SER A 57 10.38 43.81 -34.05
CA SER A 57 11.62 43.85 -34.83
C SER A 57 11.94 45.29 -35.26
N LYS A 58 13.11 45.81 -34.89
CA LYS A 58 13.66 47.06 -35.43
C LYS A 58 14.59 46.74 -36.60
N SER A 59 14.36 47.40 -37.73
CA SER A 59 15.22 47.44 -38.91
C SER A 59 16.21 48.61 -38.79
N GLU A 60 17.49 48.38 -39.05
CA GLU A 60 18.50 49.44 -39.14
C GLU A 60 18.95 49.67 -40.59
N ILE A 61 19.11 50.95 -40.94
CA ILE A 61 19.57 51.45 -42.24
C ILE A 61 21.03 51.87 -42.07
N LEU A 62 21.97 51.15 -42.71
CA LEU A 62 23.36 51.61 -42.82
C LEU A 62 23.49 52.48 -44.09
N LYS A 63 23.75 53.78 -43.91
CA LYS A 63 24.21 54.69 -44.97
C LYS A 63 25.70 54.48 -45.18
N GLN A 64 26.10 54.11 -46.38
CA GLN A 64 27.50 54.20 -46.85
C GLN A 64 27.57 55.26 -47.95
N ASN A 65 28.65 56.05 -47.96
CA ASN A 65 29.05 56.83 -49.12
C ASN A 65 30.56 56.62 -49.35
N PRO A 66 31.05 56.69 -50.60
CA PRO A 66 30.31 56.76 -51.86
C PRO A 66 30.72 55.64 -52.84
N GLN A 67 29.75 54.87 -53.31
CA GLN A 67 29.43 54.65 -54.73
C GLN A 67 28.25 53.66 -54.84
N PRO A 68 27.41 53.78 -55.89
CA PRO A 68 26.00 54.13 -55.67
C PRO A 68 25.02 52.96 -55.85
N ASN A 69 23.86 53.11 -55.22
CA ASN A 69 22.58 52.39 -55.39
C ASN A 69 22.20 51.32 -54.36
N ILE A 70 21.04 51.59 -53.75
CA ILE A 70 20.42 51.02 -52.56
C ILE A 70 19.89 49.60 -52.84
N ARG A 71 20.23 48.62 -52.00
CA ARG A 71 19.54 47.31 -51.96
C ARG A 71 19.12 46.96 -50.53
N LYS A 72 17.81 46.93 -50.31
CA LYS A 72 17.16 46.18 -49.22
C LYS A 72 17.33 44.69 -49.53
N SER A 73 17.94 43.92 -48.63
CA SER A 73 18.05 42.47 -48.80
C SER A 73 17.46 41.74 -47.61
N VAL A 74 16.31 41.11 -47.83
CA VAL A 74 15.82 39.97 -47.05
C VAL A 74 16.49 38.74 -47.65
N LYS A 75 17.17 37.91 -46.84
CA LYS A 75 17.75 36.65 -47.33
C LYS A 75 17.12 35.46 -46.61
N GLU A 76 16.15 34.89 -47.30
CA GLU A 76 15.67 33.52 -47.16
C GLU A 76 16.14 32.76 -48.41
N GLN A 77 16.73 31.57 -48.28
CA GLN A 77 17.09 30.75 -49.46
C GLN A 77 16.99 29.24 -49.17
N ARG A 78 16.51 28.52 -50.20
CA ARG A 78 15.87 27.19 -50.19
C ARG A 78 16.82 25.98 -50.22
N VAL A 79 16.20 24.82 -49.98
CA VAL A 79 16.65 23.42 -49.97
C VAL A 79 16.78 22.82 -51.38
N ASP A 80 17.70 21.86 -51.59
CA ASP A 80 17.64 20.83 -52.65
C ASP A 80 18.36 19.52 -52.25
N GLY A 81 17.77 18.35 -52.59
CA GLY A 81 18.44 17.03 -52.50
C GLY A 81 17.56 15.76 -52.34
N SER A 82 17.12 15.19 -53.47
CA SER A 82 16.58 13.84 -53.82
C SER A 82 17.34 12.63 -53.21
N TRP A 83 16.82 11.40 -52.93
CA TRP A 83 16.16 10.38 -53.78
C TRP A 83 15.58 9.19 -52.96
N SER A 84 14.76 8.35 -53.59
CA SER A 84 13.83 7.32 -53.04
C SER A 84 14.35 5.87 -52.94
N ASN A 85 13.75 5.04 -52.06
CA ASN A 85 13.40 3.63 -52.39
C ASN A 85 12.29 3.01 -51.51
N TYR A 86 11.16 2.72 -52.17
CA TYR A 86 10.12 1.68 -52.03
C TYR A 86 9.37 1.29 -50.71
N LEU A 87 8.03 1.32 -50.89
CA LEU A 87 6.91 0.56 -50.27
C LEU A 87 6.19 1.11 -49.01
N LEU A 88 5.23 2.02 -49.29
CA LEU A 88 3.80 2.11 -48.86
C LEU A 88 3.40 1.44 -47.52
N ASN A 89 2.69 2.05 -46.57
CA ASN A 89 1.60 3.03 -46.72
C ASN A 89 1.29 3.69 -45.36
N ASN A 90 1.19 5.03 -45.36
CA ASN A 90 0.39 5.97 -44.55
C ASN A 90 0.26 5.78 -43.01
N SER A 91 0.41 6.79 -42.14
CA SER A 91 0.31 8.24 -42.33
C SER A 91 1.06 8.99 -41.21
N PHE A 92 1.79 10.02 -41.63
CA PHE A 92 2.43 11.09 -40.88
C PHE A 92 1.44 11.78 -39.90
N LEU A 93 1.88 12.36 -38.79
CA LEU A 93 2.52 13.67 -38.75
C LEU A 93 3.70 13.73 -37.75
N ARG A 94 4.90 13.92 -38.27
CA ARG A 94 5.98 14.65 -37.61
C ARG A 94 6.01 16.05 -38.19
N CYS A 95 5.92 17.07 -37.35
CA CYS A 95 6.52 18.37 -37.64
C CYS A 95 7.95 18.38 -37.05
N THR A 96 8.93 18.52 -37.93
CA THR A 96 10.29 19.04 -37.67
C THR A 96 10.18 20.56 -37.38
N LEU A 97 11.09 21.26 -36.70
CA LEU A 97 12.55 21.37 -36.91
C LEU A 97 13.14 22.14 -35.70
N MET A 98 14.06 21.56 -34.94
CA MET A 98 15.49 21.92 -34.86
C MET A 98 15.83 23.41 -34.78
N GLY A 99 16.29 23.83 -33.59
CA GLY A 99 17.25 24.92 -33.43
C GLY A 99 18.44 24.41 -32.64
N PHE A 100 19.49 24.02 -33.35
CA PHE A 100 20.78 23.62 -32.79
C PHE A 100 21.78 24.69 -33.25
N GLU A 101 22.31 25.52 -32.35
CA GLU A 101 23.62 26.14 -32.58
C GLU A 101 24.50 26.05 -31.35
N ARG A 102 25.72 25.63 -31.65
CA ARG A 102 26.82 25.30 -30.76
C ARG A 102 27.64 26.56 -30.55
N ASN A 103 28.00 26.85 -29.30
CA ASN A 103 29.39 27.07 -28.86
C ASN A 103 29.39 27.78 -27.50
N TYR A 104 29.45 27.00 -26.42
CA TYR A 104 30.11 27.42 -25.20
C TYR A 104 30.93 26.26 -24.65
N GLN A 105 32.25 26.48 -24.57
CA GLN A 105 33.18 25.65 -23.84
C GLN A 105 33.01 25.91 -22.35
N ILE A 106 32.20 25.11 -21.64
CA ILE A 106 32.38 24.72 -20.23
C ILE A 106 31.59 23.40 -20.05
N LYS A 107 32.26 22.32 -19.63
CA LYS A 107 31.59 21.12 -19.12
C LYS A 107 30.95 21.43 -17.77
N VAL A 108 29.66 21.78 -17.75
CA VAL A 108 28.86 21.74 -16.52
C VAL A 108 28.09 20.42 -16.50
N LEU A 109 28.37 19.59 -15.49
CA LEU A 109 27.68 18.33 -15.23
C LEU A 109 26.25 18.63 -14.77
N SER A 110 25.27 18.62 -15.67
CA SER A 110 23.87 18.80 -15.28
C SER A 110 23.32 17.50 -14.68
N LYS A 111 22.92 17.55 -13.41
CA LYS A 111 22.16 16.48 -12.75
C LYS A 111 20.87 16.26 -13.55
N GLN A 112 20.78 15.17 -14.29
CA GLN A 112 19.53 14.70 -14.88
C GLN A 112 18.51 14.45 -13.76
N LEU A 113 17.57 15.37 -13.60
CA LEU A 113 16.34 15.11 -12.85
C LEU A 113 15.57 14.03 -13.61
N LYS A 114 15.60 12.79 -13.09
CA LYS A 114 14.71 11.70 -13.51
C LYS A 114 13.27 12.07 -13.18
N ILE A 115 12.63 12.83 -14.06
CA ILE A 115 11.17 13.03 -14.03
C ILE A 115 10.56 11.68 -14.42
N LYS A 116 10.16 10.89 -13.41
CA LYS A 116 9.29 9.73 -13.62
C LYS A 116 7.94 10.26 -14.15
N LYS A 117 7.72 10.17 -15.46
CA LYS A 117 6.38 10.33 -16.07
C LYS A 117 5.46 9.30 -15.41
N LYS A 118 4.60 9.74 -14.49
CA LYS A 118 3.45 8.94 -14.02
C LYS A 118 2.45 8.89 -15.17
N ILE A 119 2.37 7.76 -15.84
CA ILE A 119 1.26 7.44 -16.73
C ILE A 119 0.09 7.07 -15.81
N PHE A 120 -0.87 7.98 -15.67
CA PHE A 120 -2.14 7.65 -15.03
C PHE A 120 -3.00 6.94 -16.07
N CYS A 121 -3.17 5.63 -15.91
CA CYS A 121 -4.17 4.86 -16.64
C CYS A 121 -5.45 4.87 -15.80
N SER A 122 -6.48 5.58 -16.24
CA SER A 122 -7.81 5.56 -15.63
C SER A 122 -8.56 4.30 -16.06
N ALA A 123 -8.15 3.15 -15.53
CA ALA A 123 -9.05 2.01 -15.44
C ALA A 123 -9.94 2.24 -14.22
N GLN A 124 -11.24 2.42 -14.42
CA GLN A 124 -12.23 2.31 -13.35
C GLN A 124 -12.22 0.86 -12.85
N VAL A 125 -11.26 0.52 -12.01
CA VAL A 125 -11.31 -0.68 -11.17
C VAL A 125 -12.47 -0.44 -10.23
N GLN A 126 -13.57 -1.18 -10.39
CA GLN A 126 -14.62 -1.25 -9.37
C GLN A 126 -13.92 -1.46 -8.02
N LEU A 127 -13.99 -0.43 -7.16
CA LEU A 127 -13.40 -0.43 -5.84
C LEU A 127 -14.20 -1.44 -5.00
N ILE A 128 -13.77 -2.70 -5.01
CA ILE A 128 -14.25 -3.70 -4.06
C ILE A 128 -13.81 -3.20 -2.68
N LYS A 129 -14.76 -2.62 -1.96
CA LYS A 129 -14.60 -2.26 -0.55
C LYS A 129 -14.44 -3.55 0.23
N LEU A 130 -13.34 -3.69 0.97
CA LEU A 130 -13.18 -4.84 1.85
C LEU A 130 -14.27 -4.81 2.92
N ASP A 131 -14.90 -5.95 3.13
CA ASP A 131 -15.87 -6.12 4.21
C ASP A 131 -15.13 -6.05 5.57
N PRO A 132 -15.65 -5.35 6.58
CA PRO A 132 -14.99 -5.24 7.87
C PRO A 132 -14.74 -6.60 8.55
N TRP A 133 -15.69 -7.54 8.46
CA TRP A 133 -15.50 -8.88 9.04
C TRP A 133 -14.47 -9.69 8.25
N PHE A 134 -14.37 -9.49 6.93
CA PHE A 134 -13.27 -10.04 6.15
C PHE A 134 -11.92 -9.52 6.67
N VAL A 135 -11.80 -8.22 6.90
CA VAL A 135 -10.55 -7.63 7.42
C VAL A 135 -10.22 -8.18 8.80
N THR A 136 -11.20 -8.28 9.70
CA THR A 136 -11.01 -8.88 11.03
C THR A 136 -10.53 -10.33 10.93
N GLY A 137 -11.20 -11.16 10.13
CA GLY A 137 -10.81 -12.56 9.94
C GLY A 137 -9.42 -12.71 9.34
N PHE A 138 -9.07 -11.88 8.36
CA PHE A 138 -7.73 -11.88 7.79
C PHE A 138 -6.67 -11.46 8.82
N CYS A 139 -6.98 -10.47 9.66
CA CYS A 139 -6.11 -10.04 10.74
C CYS A 139 -5.96 -11.09 11.85
N ASP A 140 -6.99 -11.88 12.14
CA ASP A 140 -6.91 -13.02 13.06
C ASP A 140 -5.85 -14.06 12.63
N GLY A 141 -5.61 -14.21 11.32
CA GLY A 141 -4.47 -14.98 10.81
C GLY A 141 -3.17 -14.17 10.85
N GLU A 142 -3.07 -13.15 10.01
CA GLU A 142 -1.77 -12.55 9.60
C GLU A 142 -1.31 -11.35 10.43
N ALA A 143 -2.21 -10.69 11.19
CA ALA A 143 -1.85 -9.46 11.88
C ALA A 143 -1.04 -9.70 13.15
N SER A 144 -0.31 -8.68 13.57
CA SER A 144 0.42 -8.64 14.84
C SER A 144 0.20 -7.30 15.53
N PHE A 145 -0.20 -7.37 16.81
CA PHE A 145 -0.22 -6.24 17.73
C PHE A 145 1.02 -6.33 18.61
N SER A 146 1.96 -5.40 18.44
CA SER A 146 3.25 -5.45 19.10
C SER A 146 3.57 -4.15 19.81
N VAL A 147 4.33 -4.24 20.90
CA VAL A 147 4.87 -3.08 21.60
C VAL A 147 6.37 -3.28 21.75
N SER A 148 7.15 -2.42 21.11
CA SER A 148 8.59 -2.37 21.25
C SER A 148 8.95 -1.49 22.44
N ILE A 149 9.76 -2.01 23.35
CA ILE A 149 10.29 -1.27 24.50
C ILE A 149 11.82 -1.36 24.40
N SER A 150 12.45 -0.24 24.11
CA SER A 150 13.89 -0.17 23.80
C SER A 150 14.53 1.05 24.42
N ILE A 151 15.80 0.95 24.79
CA ILE A 151 16.61 2.07 25.29
C ILE A 151 16.85 3.07 24.15
N ASP A 152 16.56 4.36 24.36
CA ASP A 152 16.96 5.43 23.43
C ASP A 152 18.12 6.22 24.02
N LYS A 153 19.33 5.92 23.52
CA LYS A 153 20.59 6.54 23.95
C LYS A 153 20.63 8.06 23.74
N ARG A 154 19.72 8.63 22.94
CA ARG A 154 19.64 10.07 22.66
C ARG A 154 18.79 10.82 23.67
N ILE A 155 17.89 10.13 24.36
CA ILE A 155 17.04 10.73 25.39
C ILE A 155 17.87 10.79 26.69
N LYS A 156 18.44 11.97 26.96
CA LYS A 156 19.03 12.30 28.27
C LYS A 156 17.88 12.65 29.24
N GLY A 157 17.21 11.66 29.81
CA GLY A 157 16.05 11.84 30.71
C GLY A 157 15.71 10.59 31.54
N ARG A 158 14.97 10.79 32.64
CA ARG A 158 14.92 9.93 33.85
C ARG A 158 14.67 8.42 33.66
N VAL A 159 13.99 7.99 32.59
CA VAL A 159 13.64 6.57 32.41
C VAL A 159 14.50 5.86 31.35
N GLY A 160 15.10 6.58 30.38
CA GLY A 160 15.97 5.99 29.33
C GLY A 160 15.31 5.04 28.32
N TRP A 161 14.05 4.64 28.52
CA TRP A 161 13.29 3.71 27.68
C TRP A 161 12.27 4.42 26.78
N THR A 162 12.04 3.87 25.60
CA THR A 162 10.98 4.30 24.67
C THR A 162 10.01 3.16 24.43
N VAL A 163 8.71 3.46 24.50
CA VAL A 163 7.61 2.52 24.21
C VAL A 163 7.00 2.87 22.86
N LYS A 164 7.00 1.92 21.92
CA LYS A 164 6.48 2.10 20.55
C LYS A 164 5.49 0.99 20.21
N PRO A 165 4.17 1.25 20.27
CA PRO A 165 3.16 0.34 19.80
C PRO A 165 3.16 0.29 18.25
N SER A 166 2.87 -0.87 17.69
CA SER A 166 2.81 -1.09 16.24
C SER A 166 1.80 -2.18 15.91
N PHE A 167 0.93 -1.87 14.95
CA PHE A 167 0.10 -2.86 14.25
C PHE A 167 0.74 -3.17 12.90
N GLN A 168 0.89 -4.46 12.59
CA GLN A 168 1.56 -4.90 11.38
C GLN A 168 0.87 -6.12 10.74
N ILE A 169 0.83 -6.15 9.42
CA ILE A 169 0.51 -7.32 8.60
C ILE A 169 1.68 -7.53 7.64
N SER A 170 2.33 -8.70 7.70
CA SER A 170 3.47 -9.05 6.84
C SER A 170 3.07 -10.18 5.89
N LEU A 171 3.17 -9.95 4.58
CA LEU A 171 2.82 -10.94 3.55
C LEU A 171 3.96 -11.10 2.54
N HIS A 172 3.85 -12.12 1.68
CA HIS A 172 4.69 -12.22 0.50
C HIS A 172 4.38 -11.08 -0.49
N SER A 173 5.37 -10.66 -1.28
CA SER A 173 5.29 -9.59 -2.27
C SER A 173 4.22 -9.78 -3.35
N LYS A 174 3.71 -11.01 -3.50
CA LYS A 174 2.63 -11.35 -4.44
C LYS A 174 1.30 -10.77 -3.99
N ASP A 175 1.13 -10.56 -2.69
CA ASP A 175 -0.06 -9.99 -2.06
C ASP A 175 0.01 -8.46 -1.90
N MET A 176 0.88 -7.78 -2.66
CA MET A 176 0.99 -6.32 -2.62
C MET A 176 -0.36 -5.63 -2.88
N LYS A 177 -1.17 -6.19 -3.78
CA LYS A 177 -2.51 -5.66 -4.08
C LYS A 177 -3.43 -5.72 -2.86
N LEU A 178 -3.37 -6.81 -2.09
CA LEU A 178 -4.19 -6.96 -0.87
C LEU A 178 -3.73 -5.99 0.22
N LEU A 179 -2.42 -5.80 0.41
CA LEU A 179 -1.91 -4.79 1.35
C LEU A 179 -2.34 -3.37 0.96
N LEU A 180 -2.36 -3.03 -0.33
CA LEU A 180 -2.87 -1.74 -0.80
C LEU A 180 -4.37 -1.57 -0.53
N GLN A 181 -5.16 -2.65 -0.64
CA GLN A 181 -6.58 -2.62 -0.29
C GLN A 181 -6.77 -2.43 1.22
N LEU A 182 -5.97 -3.10 2.05
CA LEU A 182 -6.00 -2.94 3.52
C LEU A 182 -5.58 -1.53 3.94
N GLN A 183 -4.53 -0.97 3.34
CA GLN A 183 -4.11 0.41 3.58
C GLN A 183 -5.24 1.41 3.25
N LYS A 184 -5.93 1.21 2.11
CA LYS A 184 -7.08 2.03 1.74
C LYS A 184 -8.27 1.84 2.68
N PHE A 185 -8.52 0.60 3.13
CA PHE A 185 -9.60 0.28 4.05
C PHE A 185 -9.44 0.99 5.40
N PHE A 186 -8.24 0.90 6.00
CA PHE A 186 -7.96 1.56 7.28
C PHE A 186 -7.73 3.08 7.15
N ALA A 187 -7.56 3.58 5.92
CA ALA A 187 -7.22 4.97 5.62
C ALA A 187 -5.97 5.49 6.36
N CYS A 188 -5.07 4.59 6.77
CA CYS A 188 -3.88 4.92 7.55
C CYS A 188 -2.74 3.94 7.26
N GLY A 189 -1.57 4.19 7.87
CA GLY A 189 -0.40 3.32 7.77
C GLY A 189 0.38 3.42 6.47
N SER A 190 1.50 2.70 6.44
CA SER A 190 2.42 2.66 5.30
C SER A 190 2.80 1.23 4.94
N ILE A 191 3.05 0.99 3.66
CA ILE A 191 3.58 -0.29 3.18
C ILE A 191 5.09 -0.15 3.04
N VAL A 192 5.82 -1.02 3.72
CA VAL A 192 7.28 -1.04 3.76
C VAL A 192 7.75 -2.37 3.19
N SER A 193 8.73 -2.31 2.28
CA SER A 193 9.46 -3.48 1.81
C SER A 193 10.77 -3.60 2.59
N LYS A 194 11.14 -4.82 2.98
CA LYS A 194 12.50 -5.08 3.48
C LYS A 194 13.40 -5.31 2.27
N ASN A 195 14.48 -4.52 2.16
CA ASN A 195 15.50 -4.74 1.13
C ASN A 195 15.98 -6.20 1.19
N ASN A 196 16.00 -6.87 0.03
CA ASN A 196 16.42 -8.26 -0.18
C ASN A 196 15.47 -9.37 0.30
N ARG A 197 14.20 -9.09 0.61
CA ARG A 197 13.21 -10.13 0.92
C ARG A 197 11.97 -10.02 0.04
N SER A 198 11.35 -11.16 -0.23
CA SER A 198 10.01 -11.23 -0.81
C SER A 198 8.91 -10.91 0.22
N GLU A 199 9.25 -10.34 1.37
CA GLU A 199 8.33 -9.94 2.43
C GLU A 199 8.02 -8.44 2.34
N ILE A 200 6.74 -8.10 2.30
CA ILE A 200 6.22 -6.74 2.39
C ILE A 200 5.33 -6.60 3.62
N SER A 201 5.38 -5.46 4.28
CA SER A 201 4.62 -5.23 5.51
C SER A 201 3.75 -3.99 5.42
N PHE A 202 2.46 -4.10 5.69
CA PHE A 202 1.62 -2.97 6.07
C PHE A 202 1.84 -2.66 7.56
N ARG A 203 2.16 -1.42 7.91
CA ARG A 203 2.50 -1.02 9.28
C ARG A 203 1.78 0.26 9.68
N VAL A 204 1.28 0.29 10.91
CA VAL A 204 0.71 1.46 11.57
C VAL A 204 1.43 1.67 12.90
N ASN A 205 2.24 2.73 12.94
CA ASN A 205 3.06 3.09 14.11
C ASN A 205 2.65 4.44 14.72
N SER A 206 1.83 5.21 14.00
CA SER A 206 1.35 6.51 14.47
C SER A 206 0.38 6.28 15.64
N LEU A 207 0.65 6.90 16.79
CA LEU A 207 -0.23 6.82 17.95
C LEU A 207 -1.64 7.35 17.62
N HIS A 208 -1.71 8.41 16.81
CA HIS A 208 -2.96 8.96 16.29
C HIS A 208 -3.74 7.90 15.50
N ASP A 209 -3.09 7.25 14.54
CA ASP A 209 -3.76 6.29 13.65
C ASP A 209 -4.17 5.01 14.39
N LEU A 210 -3.34 4.56 15.33
CA LEU A 210 -3.65 3.44 16.21
C LEU A 210 -4.90 3.72 17.04
N THR A 211 -4.99 4.93 17.61
CA THR A 211 -6.11 5.34 18.47
C THR A 211 -7.39 5.57 17.69
N ASN A 212 -7.31 6.16 16.49
CA ASN A 212 -8.48 6.65 15.76
C ASN A 212 -8.98 5.70 14.66
N PHE A 213 -8.15 4.77 14.18
CA PHE A 213 -8.54 3.84 13.10
C PHE A 213 -8.43 2.37 13.52
N ILE A 214 -7.27 1.95 14.04
CA ILE A 214 -7.00 0.54 14.32
C ILE A 214 -7.78 0.02 15.53
N ILE A 215 -7.68 0.70 16.68
CA ILE A 215 -8.39 0.28 17.89
C ILE A 215 -9.91 0.29 17.69
N PRO A 216 -10.54 1.35 17.13
CA PRO A 216 -11.98 1.36 16.90
C PRO A 216 -12.45 0.21 16.03
N HIS A 217 -11.72 -0.14 14.95
CA HIS A 217 -12.09 -1.26 14.09
C HIS A 217 -12.23 -2.57 14.88
N PHE A 218 -11.23 -2.93 15.70
CA PHE A 218 -11.26 -4.17 16.46
C PHE A 218 -12.13 -4.13 17.72
N VAL A 219 -12.57 -2.94 18.15
CA VAL A 219 -13.64 -2.80 19.15
C VAL A 219 -15.00 -3.09 18.53
N TYR A 220 -15.27 -2.60 17.31
CA TYR A 220 -16.54 -2.84 16.61
C TYR A 220 -16.62 -4.23 15.93
N PHE A 221 -15.48 -4.77 15.50
CA PHE A 221 -15.34 -6.07 14.86
C PHE A 221 -14.30 -6.91 15.61
N PRO A 222 -14.68 -7.53 16.74
CA PRO A 222 -13.75 -8.22 17.62
C PRO A 222 -13.08 -9.43 16.96
N LEU A 223 -11.79 -9.62 17.27
CA LEU A 223 -11.00 -10.79 16.88
C LEU A 223 -11.46 -12.03 17.66
N LEU A 224 -11.45 -13.20 17.03
CA LEU A 224 -11.93 -14.45 17.63
C LEU A 224 -10.81 -15.35 18.17
N SER A 225 -9.60 -15.26 17.61
CA SER A 225 -8.46 -16.09 18.04
C SER A 225 -7.86 -15.61 19.36
N GLN A 226 -6.90 -16.35 19.90
CA GLN A 226 -6.07 -15.94 21.02
C GLN A 226 -5.33 -14.62 20.78
N LYS A 227 -5.24 -14.13 19.53
CA LYS A 227 -4.71 -12.80 19.18
C LYS A 227 -5.58 -11.67 19.75
N ALA A 228 -6.87 -11.92 20.00
CA ALA A 228 -7.76 -10.96 20.66
C ALA A 228 -7.24 -10.55 22.05
N ALA A 229 -6.61 -11.48 22.79
CA ALA A 229 -6.01 -11.15 24.08
C ALA A 229 -4.77 -10.24 23.93
N ASP A 230 -3.97 -10.42 22.87
CA ASP A 230 -2.87 -9.50 22.56
C ASP A 230 -3.40 -8.12 22.17
N PHE A 231 -4.49 -8.05 21.41
CA PHE A 231 -5.17 -6.79 21.08
C PHE A 231 -5.68 -6.06 22.33
N GLU A 232 -6.31 -6.76 23.27
CA GLU A 232 -6.81 -6.15 24.51
C GLU A 232 -5.68 -5.57 25.36
N LEU A 233 -4.57 -6.30 25.52
CA LEU A 233 -3.38 -5.80 26.21
C LEU A 233 -2.72 -4.64 25.45
N PHE A 234 -2.67 -4.71 24.11
CA PHE A 234 -2.17 -3.65 23.25
C PHE A 234 -2.98 -2.35 23.41
N LYS A 235 -4.32 -2.46 23.40
CA LYS A 235 -5.26 -1.34 23.61
C LYS A 235 -5.00 -0.65 24.95
N GLN A 236 -4.78 -1.42 26.03
CA GLN A 236 -4.44 -0.87 27.34
C GLN A 236 -3.13 -0.07 27.31
N ILE A 237 -2.07 -0.61 26.69
CA ILE A 237 -0.79 0.11 26.56
C ILE A 237 -0.94 1.39 25.75
N VAL A 238 -1.66 1.35 24.62
CA VAL A 238 -1.91 2.56 23.80
C VAL A 238 -2.62 3.64 24.61
N ASN A 239 -3.60 3.27 25.45
CA ASN A 239 -4.27 4.21 26.34
C ASN A 239 -3.31 4.84 27.37
N LEU A 240 -2.43 4.05 27.99
CA LEU A 240 -1.38 4.56 28.90
C LEU A 240 -0.41 5.51 28.19
N ILE A 241 -0.13 5.26 26.90
CA ILE A 241 0.72 6.14 26.09
C ILE A 241 0.02 7.46 25.79
N ASN A 242 -1.26 7.42 25.41
CA ASN A 242 -2.08 8.62 25.19
C ASN A 242 -2.12 9.51 26.43
N ASN A 243 -2.27 8.90 27.61
CA ASN A 243 -2.28 9.60 28.90
C ASN A 243 -0.88 9.99 29.42
N LYS A 244 0.18 9.79 28.63
CA LYS A 244 1.58 10.09 28.98
C LYS A 244 2.12 9.37 30.22
N VAL A 245 1.42 8.35 30.72
CA VAL A 245 1.79 7.57 31.93
C VAL A 245 3.13 6.85 31.73
N HIS A 246 3.40 6.40 30.51
CA HIS A 246 4.67 5.76 30.10
C HIS A 246 5.95 6.59 30.33
N LEU A 247 5.84 7.88 30.63
CA LEU A 247 6.98 8.77 30.92
C LEU A 247 7.43 8.70 32.38
N THR A 248 6.71 7.97 33.24
CA THR A 248 7.03 7.78 34.65
C THR A 248 7.55 6.36 34.90
N ASP A 249 8.41 6.17 35.90
CA ASP A 249 8.94 4.83 36.24
C ASP A 249 7.81 3.86 36.62
N VAL A 250 6.82 4.34 37.40
CA VAL A 250 5.64 3.57 37.77
C VAL A 250 4.82 3.17 36.54
N GLY A 251 4.59 4.10 35.61
CA GLY A 251 3.85 3.84 34.38
C GLY A 251 4.59 2.93 33.41
N LEU A 252 5.92 3.04 33.32
CA LEU A 252 6.72 2.11 32.53
C LEU A 252 6.67 0.70 33.13
N GLN A 253 6.79 0.57 34.45
CA GLN A 253 6.66 -0.72 35.13
C GLN A 253 5.29 -1.35 34.89
N GLN A 254 4.21 -0.56 34.88
CA GLN A 254 2.88 -1.03 34.50
C GLN A 254 2.84 -1.57 33.06
N ILE A 255 3.45 -0.86 32.11
CA ILE A 255 3.54 -1.30 30.71
C ILE A 255 4.36 -2.58 30.58
N ILE A 256 5.45 -2.73 31.34
CA ILE A 256 6.28 -3.94 31.37
C ILE A 256 5.46 -5.14 31.88
N ASN A 257 4.68 -4.96 32.95
CA ASN A 257 3.80 -5.99 33.49
C ASN A 257 2.75 -6.46 32.46
N ILE A 258 2.18 -5.54 31.68
CA ILE A 258 1.23 -5.86 30.60
C ILE A 258 1.97 -6.56 29.44
N ARG A 259 3.12 -6.01 29.02
CA ARG A 259 3.91 -6.51 27.89
C ARG A 259 4.45 -7.92 28.11
N ALA A 260 4.70 -8.30 29.36
CA ALA A 260 5.12 -9.64 29.74
C ALA A 260 4.09 -10.73 29.35
N SER A 261 2.81 -10.38 29.23
CA SER A 261 1.72 -11.29 28.89
C SER A 261 1.29 -11.21 27.42
N MET A 262 1.97 -10.38 26.62
CA MET A 262 1.72 -10.22 25.19
C MET A 262 2.69 -11.05 24.35
N ASN A 263 2.19 -11.67 23.28
CA ASN A 263 2.99 -12.41 22.30
C ASN A 263 3.98 -13.39 22.98
N LEU A 264 5.29 -13.18 22.78
CA LEU A 264 6.38 -13.98 23.37
C LEU A 264 6.89 -13.46 24.72
N GLY A 265 6.23 -12.46 25.31
CA GLY A 265 6.65 -11.83 26.56
C GLY A 265 7.89 -10.93 26.42
N LEU A 266 8.57 -10.72 27.54
CA LEU A 266 9.73 -9.82 27.65
C LEU A 266 11.00 -10.42 27.03
N SER A 267 11.85 -9.57 26.45
CA SER A 267 13.21 -9.96 26.06
C SER A 267 14.11 -10.15 27.29
N ASP A 268 15.24 -10.84 27.12
CA ASP A 268 16.15 -11.09 28.25
C ASP A 268 16.73 -9.81 28.85
N LEU A 269 17.01 -8.81 27.99
CA LEU A 269 17.38 -7.46 28.44
C LEU A 269 16.30 -6.80 29.29
N GLN A 270 15.02 -6.97 28.93
CA GLN A 270 13.92 -6.40 29.72
C GLN A 270 13.78 -7.14 31.06
N LYS A 271 13.97 -8.46 31.09
CA LYS A 271 13.93 -9.24 32.33
C LYS A 271 15.07 -8.87 33.29
N SER A 272 16.27 -8.59 32.78
CA SER A 272 17.41 -8.19 33.62
C SER A 272 17.23 -6.81 34.23
N GLU A 273 16.59 -5.89 33.50
CA GLU A 273 16.38 -4.50 33.94
C GLU A 273 15.15 -4.35 34.84
N PHE A 274 14.11 -5.15 34.61
CA PHE A 274 12.85 -5.11 35.37
C PHE A 274 12.66 -6.37 36.22
N ILE A 275 13.53 -6.61 37.21
CA ILE A 275 13.61 -7.87 37.97
C ILE A 275 12.29 -8.23 38.70
N ASN A 276 11.54 -7.24 39.17
CA ASN A 276 10.32 -7.44 39.98
C ASN A 276 9.02 -7.31 39.18
N TYR A 277 9.06 -7.51 37.87
CA TYR A 277 7.85 -7.47 37.04
C TYR A 277 6.85 -8.58 37.43
N LYS A 278 5.56 -8.23 37.40
CA LYS A 278 4.46 -9.17 37.67
C LYS A 278 3.56 -9.22 36.43
N PRO A 279 3.63 -10.29 35.61
CA PRO A 279 2.80 -10.40 34.41
C PRO A 279 1.31 -10.24 34.72
N VAL A 280 0.63 -9.38 33.96
CA VAL A 280 -0.83 -9.22 34.06
C VAL A 280 -1.52 -10.49 33.58
N ALA A 281 -2.62 -10.90 34.21
CA ALA A 281 -3.39 -12.04 33.73
C ALA A 281 -3.82 -11.83 32.27
N ARG A 282 -3.53 -12.82 31.41
CA ARG A 282 -3.94 -12.76 30.00
C ARG A 282 -5.47 -12.83 29.90
N PRO A 283 -6.13 -11.92 29.17
CA PRO A 283 -7.59 -11.95 29.01
C PRO A 283 -8.08 -13.28 28.45
N ILE A 284 -9.14 -13.83 29.05
CA ILE A 284 -9.80 -15.05 28.56
C ILE A 284 -10.75 -14.65 27.44
N ILE A 285 -10.51 -15.19 26.26
CA ILE A 285 -11.32 -14.93 25.07
C ILE A 285 -12.49 -15.91 25.04
N LYS A 286 -13.71 -15.37 25.11
CA LYS A 286 -14.97 -16.14 25.10
C LYS A 286 -15.76 -15.79 23.85
N TYR A 287 -15.74 -16.68 22.86
CA TYR A 287 -16.65 -16.64 21.73
C TYR A 287 -17.36 -17.97 21.61
N THR A 288 -18.67 -17.92 21.38
CA THR A 288 -19.53 -19.10 21.25
C THR A 288 -19.93 -19.39 19.81
N GLU A 289 -19.79 -18.40 18.92
CA GLU A 289 -20.20 -18.50 17.52
C GLU A 289 -19.34 -17.61 16.61
N ILE A 290 -19.42 -17.88 15.31
CA ILE A 290 -18.78 -17.05 14.29
C ILE A 290 -19.79 -15.96 13.90
N PRO A 291 -19.44 -14.67 14.06
CA PRO A 291 -20.39 -13.56 13.94
C PRO A 291 -20.79 -13.26 12.50
N ASN A 292 -19.94 -13.61 11.52
CA ASN A 292 -20.19 -13.31 10.12
C ASN A 292 -19.42 -14.25 9.19
N PRO A 293 -20.02 -14.74 8.09
CA PRO A 293 -19.34 -15.60 7.12
C PRO A 293 -18.12 -14.93 6.45
N ASN A 294 -18.11 -13.61 6.28
CA ASN A 294 -16.95 -12.90 5.75
C ASN A 294 -15.72 -13.05 6.66
N TRP A 295 -15.90 -13.25 7.97
CA TRP A 295 -14.80 -13.55 8.89
C TRP A 295 -14.10 -14.86 8.49
N ILE A 296 -14.86 -15.92 8.16
CA ILE A 296 -14.27 -17.19 7.68
C ILE A 296 -13.54 -16.98 6.35
N ALA A 297 -14.08 -16.17 5.45
CA ALA A 297 -13.42 -15.86 4.18
C ALA A 297 -12.09 -15.11 4.39
N GLY A 298 -12.07 -14.14 5.32
CA GLY A 298 -10.86 -13.45 5.75
C GLY A 298 -9.83 -14.40 6.35
N PHE A 299 -10.25 -15.17 7.35
CA PHE A 299 -9.38 -16.11 8.05
C PHE A 299 -8.85 -17.21 7.13
N SER A 300 -9.67 -17.70 6.20
CA SER A 300 -9.25 -18.67 5.18
C SER A 300 -8.34 -18.06 4.10
N SER A 301 -8.45 -16.74 3.84
CA SER A 301 -7.50 -16.04 2.96
C SER A 301 -6.11 -15.91 3.60
N ALA A 302 -6.03 -15.92 4.93
CA ALA A 302 -4.78 -16.04 5.67
C ALA A 302 -4.33 -17.51 5.77
N GLU A 303 -5.03 -18.29 6.60
CA GLU A 303 -4.61 -19.60 7.11
C GLU A 303 -5.12 -20.80 6.27
N GLY A 304 -6.00 -20.53 5.30
CA GLY A 304 -6.61 -21.57 4.48
C GLY A 304 -5.66 -22.17 3.45
N CYS A 305 -5.93 -23.40 3.02
CA CYS A 305 -5.19 -24.09 1.97
C CYS A 305 -6.14 -24.90 1.07
N PHE A 306 -6.11 -24.60 -0.23
CA PHE A 306 -6.81 -25.35 -1.27
C PHE A 306 -5.84 -26.34 -1.92
N LEU A 307 -5.90 -27.59 -1.47
CA LEU A 307 -4.93 -28.63 -1.84
C LEU A 307 -5.54 -29.63 -2.81
N VAL A 308 -4.76 -29.97 -3.84
CA VAL A 308 -5.05 -31.06 -4.77
C VAL A 308 -3.94 -32.11 -4.66
N THR A 309 -4.31 -33.34 -4.35
CA THR A 309 -3.38 -34.48 -4.29
C THR A 309 -3.70 -35.46 -5.40
N ILE A 310 -2.66 -35.92 -6.10
CA ILE A 310 -2.73 -37.01 -7.08
C ILE A 310 -1.82 -38.12 -6.56
N SER A 311 -2.39 -39.24 -6.14
CA SER A 311 -1.66 -40.38 -5.59
C SER A 311 -1.83 -41.61 -6.46
N LYS A 312 -0.84 -42.51 -6.45
CA LYS A 312 -0.97 -43.81 -7.09
C LYS A 312 -1.86 -44.72 -6.24
N SER A 313 -2.66 -45.57 -6.89
CA SER A 313 -3.48 -46.58 -6.22
C SER A 313 -3.49 -47.87 -6.99
N ASN A 314 -3.11 -48.95 -6.32
CA ASN A 314 -3.12 -50.31 -6.88
C ASN A 314 -4.53 -50.92 -6.89
N LYS A 315 -5.50 -50.30 -6.20
CA LYS A 315 -6.88 -50.82 -6.05
C LYS A 315 -7.86 -50.28 -7.09
N HIS A 316 -7.54 -49.15 -7.74
CA HIS A 316 -8.38 -48.61 -8.81
C HIS A 316 -7.88 -49.10 -10.16
N LYS A 317 -8.81 -49.49 -11.04
CA LYS A 317 -8.55 -49.98 -12.41
C LYS A 317 -7.61 -49.09 -13.25
N LYS A 318 -7.38 -47.84 -12.82
CA LYS A 318 -6.67 -46.79 -13.56
C LYS A 318 -5.45 -46.21 -12.83
N GLY A 319 -5.04 -46.82 -11.71
CA GLY A 319 -3.72 -46.57 -11.10
C GLY A 319 -3.54 -45.26 -10.32
N GLN A 320 -4.47 -44.30 -10.36
CA GLN A 320 -4.34 -42.98 -9.71
C GLN A 320 -5.64 -42.50 -9.05
N ILE A 321 -5.52 -41.74 -7.96
CA ILE A 321 -6.60 -41.08 -7.22
C ILE A 321 -6.34 -39.58 -7.21
N VAL A 322 -7.36 -38.79 -7.55
CA VAL A 322 -7.35 -37.33 -7.36
C VAL A 322 -8.20 -37.00 -6.13
N GLN A 323 -7.61 -36.28 -5.17
CA GLN A 323 -8.29 -35.85 -3.96
C GLN A 323 -8.18 -34.33 -3.82
N LEU A 324 -9.34 -33.69 -3.64
CA LEU A 324 -9.44 -32.31 -3.20
C LEU A 324 -9.45 -32.25 -1.68
N THR A 325 -8.79 -31.25 -1.11
CA THR A 325 -8.82 -31.00 0.33
C THR A 325 -8.76 -29.52 0.62
N PHE A 326 -9.73 -29.02 1.39
CA PHE A 326 -9.63 -27.71 2.02
C PHE A 326 -9.13 -27.88 3.46
N LYS A 327 -8.18 -27.05 3.89
CA LYS A 327 -7.63 -27.06 5.25
C LYS A 327 -7.52 -25.66 5.83
N ILE A 328 -7.64 -25.54 7.14
CA ILE A 328 -7.20 -24.38 7.92
C ILE A 328 -6.32 -24.92 9.05
N SER A 329 -5.10 -24.40 9.17
CA SER A 329 -4.15 -24.84 10.19
C SER A 329 -3.99 -23.75 11.24
N GLN A 330 -3.90 -24.11 12.52
CA GLN A 330 -3.66 -23.15 13.58
C GLN A 330 -2.97 -23.79 14.78
N HIS A 331 -2.35 -22.98 15.62
CA HIS A 331 -1.75 -23.43 16.88
C HIS A 331 -2.80 -24.07 17.82
N HIS A 332 -2.39 -25.03 18.65
CA HIS A 332 -3.31 -25.79 19.54
C HIS A 332 -4.14 -24.91 20.47
N ARG A 333 -3.61 -23.73 20.84
CA ARG A 333 -4.28 -22.72 21.67
C ARG A 333 -5.61 -22.22 21.09
N ASP A 334 -5.79 -22.38 19.77
CA ASP A 334 -6.98 -21.97 19.03
C ASP A 334 -7.78 -23.20 18.51
N LYS A 335 -7.60 -24.38 19.11
CA LYS A 335 -8.36 -25.59 18.76
C LYS A 335 -9.86 -25.35 18.77
N ASN A 336 -10.37 -24.68 19.82
CA ASN A 336 -11.79 -24.38 19.96
C ASN A 336 -12.30 -23.50 18.80
N LEU A 337 -11.48 -22.60 18.25
CA LEU A 337 -11.84 -21.79 17.10
C LEU A 337 -12.02 -22.66 15.84
N LEU A 338 -11.17 -23.66 15.65
CA LEU A 338 -11.32 -24.64 14.54
C LEU A 338 -12.59 -25.49 14.71
N GLU A 339 -12.96 -25.82 15.95
CA GLU A 339 -14.20 -26.55 16.25
C GLU A 339 -15.44 -25.69 15.93
N LEU A 340 -15.42 -24.39 16.26
CA LEU A 340 -16.46 -23.43 15.87
C LEU A 340 -16.59 -23.32 14.34
N ILE A 341 -15.47 -23.27 13.61
CA ILE A 341 -15.49 -23.28 12.14
C ILE A 341 -16.12 -24.58 11.60
N THR A 342 -15.82 -25.71 12.23
CA THR A 342 -16.40 -27.01 11.84
C THR A 342 -17.91 -27.03 12.05
N GLN A 343 -18.38 -26.54 13.19
CA GLN A 343 -19.80 -26.42 13.50
C GLN A 343 -20.51 -25.47 12.51
N TYR A 344 -19.91 -24.30 12.25
CA TYR A 344 -20.48 -23.30 11.35
C TYR A 344 -20.60 -23.79 9.90
N LEU A 345 -19.54 -24.40 9.36
CA LEU A 345 -19.55 -24.94 7.99
C LEU A 345 -20.31 -26.27 7.87
N ASN A 346 -20.69 -26.86 9.01
CA ASN A 346 -21.40 -28.13 9.12
C ASN A 346 -20.77 -29.24 8.25
N CYS A 347 -19.43 -29.28 8.20
CA CYS A 347 -18.64 -30.30 7.51
C CYS A 347 -17.19 -30.25 7.95
N GLY A 348 -16.42 -31.28 7.57
CA GLY A 348 -15.02 -31.42 7.97
C GLY A 348 -14.85 -31.91 9.39
N ASN A 349 -13.59 -32.06 9.80
CA ASN A 349 -13.20 -32.46 11.15
C ASN A 349 -11.92 -31.72 11.56
N VAL A 350 -11.74 -31.55 12.87
CA VAL A 350 -10.50 -31.04 13.47
C VAL A 350 -9.65 -32.22 13.93
N TYR A 351 -8.36 -32.20 13.62
CA TYR A 351 -7.41 -33.21 14.09
C TYR A 351 -6.07 -32.58 14.49
N SER A 352 -5.33 -33.25 15.37
CA SER A 352 -3.96 -32.88 15.69
C SER A 352 -3.05 -33.24 14.52
N HIS A 353 -2.31 -32.26 14.01
CA HIS A 353 -1.29 -32.48 12.99
C HIS A 353 0.11 -32.66 13.61
N SER A 354 0.37 -31.97 14.71
CA SER A 354 1.54 -32.11 15.57
C SER A 354 1.16 -31.74 17.01
N GLU A 355 2.12 -31.81 17.93
CA GLU A 355 1.95 -31.38 19.33
C GLU A 355 1.38 -29.95 19.44
N ASN A 356 1.85 -29.05 18.57
CA ASN A 356 1.51 -27.62 18.64
C ASN A 356 0.51 -27.15 17.59
N ALA A 357 0.09 -28.01 16.65
CA ALA A 357 -0.75 -27.60 15.53
C ALA A 357 -1.97 -28.50 15.36
N PHE A 358 -3.13 -27.88 15.20
CA PHE A 358 -4.39 -28.50 14.83
C PHE A 358 -4.83 -28.03 13.44
N VAL A 359 -5.57 -28.90 12.75
CA VAL A 359 -6.02 -28.65 11.39
C VAL A 359 -7.49 -28.98 11.27
N PHE A 360 -8.28 -28.00 10.84
CA PHE A 360 -9.59 -28.24 10.27
C PHE A 360 -9.41 -28.75 8.83
N LYS A 361 -10.09 -29.84 8.45
CA LYS A 361 -9.98 -30.44 7.12
C LYS A 361 -11.31 -30.93 6.57
N VAL A 362 -11.56 -30.58 5.31
CA VAL A 362 -12.64 -31.12 4.49
C VAL A 362 -12.03 -31.82 3.29
N ALA A 363 -12.26 -33.13 3.18
CA ALA A 363 -11.73 -33.95 2.08
C ALA A 363 -12.79 -34.79 1.36
N LYS A 364 -14.01 -34.86 1.90
CA LYS A 364 -15.14 -35.53 1.24
C LYS A 364 -15.57 -34.65 0.05
N PHE A 365 -15.56 -35.22 -1.15
CA PHE A 365 -15.88 -34.46 -2.37
C PHE A 365 -17.28 -33.83 -2.31
N VAL A 366 -18.27 -34.55 -1.77
CA VAL A 366 -19.64 -34.03 -1.59
C VAL A 366 -19.66 -32.75 -0.75
N ASP A 367 -18.97 -32.73 0.40
CA ASP A 367 -18.89 -31.53 1.24
C ASP A 367 -18.10 -30.40 0.56
N ILE A 368 -17.03 -30.73 -0.18
CA ILE A 368 -16.27 -29.73 -0.95
C ILE A 368 -17.16 -29.07 -2.00
N ASN A 369 -17.86 -29.87 -2.80
CA ASN A 369 -18.64 -29.41 -3.93
C ASN A 369 -19.92 -28.67 -3.50
N ASN A 370 -20.57 -29.12 -2.43
CA ASN A 370 -21.89 -28.63 -2.04
C ASN A 370 -21.85 -27.61 -0.88
N LYS A 371 -20.73 -27.52 -0.14
CA LYS A 371 -20.59 -26.58 0.99
C LYS A 371 -19.43 -25.62 0.79
N ILE A 372 -18.20 -26.14 0.64
CA ILE A 372 -16.99 -25.30 0.63
C ILE A 372 -16.91 -24.38 -0.60
N ILE A 373 -17.10 -24.93 -1.81
CA ILE A 373 -17.07 -24.13 -3.04
C ILE A 373 -18.21 -23.10 -3.06
N PRO A 374 -19.48 -23.46 -2.79
CA PRO A 374 -20.56 -22.47 -2.72
C PRO A 374 -20.31 -21.38 -1.68
N PHE A 375 -19.76 -21.75 -0.50
CA PHE A 375 -19.43 -20.81 0.55
C PHE A 375 -18.43 -19.75 0.08
N PHE A 376 -17.28 -20.16 -0.46
CA PHE A 376 -16.26 -19.21 -0.92
C PHE A 376 -16.59 -18.53 -2.26
N LYS A 377 -17.61 -19.01 -2.97
CA LYS A 377 -18.22 -18.30 -4.09
C LYS A 377 -19.09 -17.13 -3.60
N ALA A 378 -19.83 -17.32 -2.53
CA ALA A 378 -20.62 -16.26 -1.89
C ALA A 378 -19.74 -15.27 -1.10
N TYR A 379 -18.73 -15.78 -0.40
CA TYR A 379 -17.81 -15.01 0.45
C TYR A 379 -16.38 -15.19 -0.05
N SER A 380 -15.96 -14.28 -0.92
CA SER A 380 -14.76 -14.45 -1.75
C SER A 380 -13.46 -14.47 -0.95
N ILE A 381 -12.62 -15.48 -1.22
CA ILE A 381 -11.19 -15.47 -0.87
C ILE A 381 -10.49 -14.31 -1.59
N GLN A 382 -9.57 -13.64 -0.91
CA GLN A 382 -8.77 -12.54 -1.48
C GLN A 382 -7.29 -12.88 -1.54
N GLY A 383 -6.51 -12.00 -2.16
CA GLY A 383 -5.07 -12.18 -2.35
C GLY A 383 -4.74 -13.25 -3.38
N ILE A 384 -3.48 -13.66 -3.42
CA ILE A 384 -2.98 -14.65 -4.39
C ILE A 384 -3.68 -16.00 -4.24
N LYS A 385 -4.13 -16.34 -3.03
CA LYS A 385 -4.85 -17.57 -2.71
C LYS A 385 -6.20 -17.65 -3.44
N GLN A 386 -6.76 -16.52 -3.88
CA GLN A 386 -7.96 -16.51 -4.72
C GLN A 386 -7.74 -17.28 -6.03
N LEU A 387 -6.53 -17.21 -6.61
CA LEU A 387 -6.20 -17.94 -7.82
C LEU A 387 -6.10 -19.46 -7.56
N ASP A 388 -5.59 -19.85 -6.39
CA ASP A 388 -5.58 -21.26 -5.96
C ASP A 388 -6.99 -21.79 -5.75
N TYR A 389 -7.88 -20.97 -5.18
CA TYR A 389 -9.28 -21.31 -5.05
C TYR A 389 -9.97 -21.49 -6.42
N GLN A 390 -9.68 -20.64 -7.40
CA GLN A 390 -10.22 -20.76 -8.76
C GLN A 390 -9.78 -22.05 -9.46
N ASP A 391 -8.48 -22.36 -9.42
CA ASP A 391 -7.93 -23.59 -9.96
C ASP A 391 -8.50 -24.83 -9.25
N PHE A 392 -8.70 -24.74 -7.93
CA PHE A 392 -9.35 -25.78 -7.13
C PHE A 392 -10.81 -26.01 -7.57
N CYS A 393 -11.56 -24.95 -7.88
CA CYS A 393 -12.92 -25.05 -8.41
C CYS A 393 -12.94 -25.66 -9.82
N GLU A 394 -12.01 -25.30 -10.70
CA GLU A 394 -11.90 -25.91 -12.03
C GLU A 394 -11.70 -27.43 -11.91
N ILE A 395 -10.79 -27.86 -11.03
CA ILE A 395 -10.54 -29.29 -10.80
C ILE A 395 -11.77 -29.97 -10.19
N ALA A 396 -12.49 -29.31 -9.28
CA ALA A 396 -13.74 -29.86 -8.74
C ALA A 396 -14.79 -30.13 -9.82
N THR A 397 -14.94 -29.22 -10.79
CA THR A 397 -15.80 -29.42 -11.96
C THR A 397 -15.37 -30.64 -12.78
N LEU A 398 -14.06 -30.78 -13.07
CA LEU A 398 -13.52 -31.95 -13.78
C LEU A 398 -13.76 -33.26 -13.02
N ILE A 399 -13.74 -33.22 -11.68
CA ILE A 399 -14.04 -34.39 -10.85
C ILE A 399 -15.52 -34.73 -10.92
N GLY A 400 -16.41 -33.73 -10.77
CA GLY A 400 -17.86 -33.89 -10.85
C GLY A 400 -18.35 -34.43 -12.19
N GLU A 401 -17.67 -34.06 -13.28
CA GLU A 401 -17.92 -34.59 -14.64
C GLU A 401 -17.31 -35.98 -14.89
N GLY A 402 -16.60 -36.56 -13.91
CA GLY A 402 -15.95 -37.86 -14.05
C GLY A 402 -14.68 -37.84 -14.93
N LYS A 403 -14.22 -36.68 -15.42
CA LYS A 403 -13.05 -36.55 -16.32
C LYS A 403 -11.75 -37.02 -15.66
N HIS A 404 -11.64 -36.87 -14.34
CA HIS A 404 -10.53 -37.37 -13.52
C HIS A 404 -10.32 -38.90 -13.61
N LEU A 405 -11.28 -39.64 -14.18
CA LEU A 405 -11.18 -41.07 -14.45
C LEU A 405 -10.47 -41.37 -15.78
N SER A 406 -10.02 -40.38 -16.56
CA SER A 406 -9.33 -40.60 -17.84
C SER A 406 -7.86 -40.17 -17.75
N PRO A 407 -6.92 -40.83 -18.45
CA PRO A 407 -5.52 -40.36 -18.50
C PRO A 407 -5.39 -38.91 -18.98
N ILE A 408 -6.20 -38.54 -19.99
CA ILE A 408 -6.26 -37.17 -20.53
C ILE A 408 -6.75 -36.18 -19.46
N GLY A 409 -7.82 -36.53 -18.73
CA GLY A 409 -8.33 -35.70 -17.64
C GLY A 409 -7.36 -35.58 -16.48
N ILE A 410 -6.65 -36.64 -16.10
CA ILE A 410 -5.59 -36.58 -15.09
C ILE A 410 -4.45 -35.67 -15.54
N ALA A 411 -4.01 -35.77 -16.79
CA ALA A 411 -2.98 -34.88 -17.34
C ALA A 411 -3.44 -33.41 -17.28
N LYS A 412 -4.71 -33.13 -17.61
CA LYS A 412 -5.28 -31.79 -17.47
C LYS A 412 -5.27 -31.30 -16.01
N ILE A 413 -5.71 -32.13 -15.06
CA ILE A 413 -5.70 -31.78 -13.62
C ILE A 413 -4.28 -31.53 -13.13
N GLN A 414 -3.31 -32.33 -13.57
CA GLN A 414 -1.89 -32.16 -13.21
C GLN A 414 -1.35 -30.81 -13.72
N LEU A 415 -1.68 -30.41 -14.96
CA LEU A 415 -1.30 -29.12 -15.52
C LEU A 415 -1.85 -27.93 -14.72
N ILE A 416 -3.08 -28.02 -14.22
CA ILE A 416 -3.69 -27.00 -13.36
C ILE A 416 -2.97 -26.99 -12.00
N LYS A 417 -2.85 -28.16 -11.37
CA LYS A 417 -2.17 -28.34 -10.07
C LYS A 417 -0.74 -27.82 -10.07
N ASP A 418 -0.02 -27.93 -11.18
CA ASP A 418 1.36 -27.45 -11.30
C ASP A 418 1.50 -25.93 -11.33
N LYS A 419 0.39 -25.19 -11.40
CA LYS A 419 0.34 -23.72 -11.30
C LYS A 419 -0.21 -23.22 -9.96
N MET A 420 -0.57 -24.13 -9.04
CA MET A 420 -1.16 -23.81 -7.75
C MET A 420 -0.14 -23.67 -6.62
N ASN A 421 -0.52 -22.94 -5.58
CA ASN A 421 0.16 -22.83 -4.28
C ASN A 421 1.64 -22.46 -4.44
N THR A 422 2.56 -23.22 -3.84
CA THR A 422 4.02 -22.95 -3.88
C THR A 422 4.61 -22.91 -5.28
N LYS A 423 3.95 -23.51 -6.28
CA LYS A 423 4.40 -23.51 -7.67
C LYS A 423 3.90 -22.29 -8.46
N ARG A 424 2.93 -21.55 -7.92
CA ARG A 424 2.39 -20.33 -8.54
C ARG A 424 3.48 -19.27 -8.59
N LYS A 425 3.78 -18.75 -9.77
CA LYS A 425 4.80 -17.71 -9.96
C LYS A 425 4.29 -16.33 -9.62
#